data_AF-N6UVG2-F1
#
_entry.id   AF-N6UVG2-F1
#
_cell.length_a   1.000
_cell.length_b   1.000
_cell.length_c   1.000
_cell.angle_alpha   90.00
_cell.angle_beta   90.00
_cell.angle_gamma   90.00
#
_symmetry.space_group_name_H-M   'P 1'
#
loop_
_entity.id
_entity.type
_entity.pdbx_description
1 polymer ?
#
loop_
_entity_poly.entity_id
_entity_poly.type
_entity_poly.pdbx_seq_one_letter_code
_entity_poly.pdbx_strand_id
1 'polypeptide(L)' 'MTQRDLTITEVLKDPLIRQIMRADRISVTGMAALLQDAARRQRLARKFTVSADLAPIASVAAQTMRQSDLR' A
#
# COMPACT_ATOMS: atom_id res chain seq x y z
N MET A 1 -15.73 -12.78 -10.00
CA MET A 1 -14.71 -12.09 -10.80
C MET A 1 -13.49 -11.88 -9.91
N THR A 2 -12.34 -12.46 -10.23
CA THR A 2 -11.11 -12.19 -9.48
C THR A 2 -10.60 -10.80 -9.88
N GLN A 3 -10.59 -9.87 -8.94
CA GLN A 3 -10.02 -8.54 -9.14
C GLN A 3 -8.51 -8.70 -9.32
N ARG A 4 -8.03 -8.61 -10.56
CA ARG A 4 -6.59 -8.56 -10.85
C ARG A 4 -6.18 -7.09 -10.91
N ASP A 5 -5.20 -6.75 -10.10
CA ASP A 5 -4.56 -5.44 -10.16
C ASP A 5 -3.77 -5.31 -11.47
N LEU A 6 -3.87 -4.16 -12.12
CA LEU A 6 -3.10 -3.84 -13.32
C LEU A 6 -1.68 -3.41 -12.93
N THR A 7 -0.69 -3.82 -13.72
CA THR A 7 0.66 -3.27 -13.63
C THR A 7 0.69 -1.83 -14.13
N ILE A 8 1.66 -1.04 -13.66
CA ILE A 8 1.88 0.33 -14.15
C ILE A 8 2.02 0.36 -15.68
N THR A 9 2.72 -0.61 -16.25
CA THR A 9 2.90 -0.72 -17.70
C THR A 9 1.59 -0.95 -18.44
N GLU A 10 0.69 -1.78 -17.91
CA GLU A 10 -0.63 -2.01 -18.50
C GLU A 10 -1.51 -0.76 -18.42
N VAL A 11 -1.53 -0.07 -17.27
CA VAL A 11 -2.22 1.21 -17.08
C VAL A 11 -1.73 2.24 -18.10
N LEU A 12 -0.42 2.41 -18.24
CA LEU A 12 0.14 3.36 -19.20
C LEU A 12 -0.09 2.96 -20.66
N LYS A 13 -0.38 1.68 -20.91
CA LYS A 13 -0.69 1.17 -22.25
C LYS A 13 -2.16 1.29 -22.64
N ASP A 14 -3.05 1.42 -21.67
CA ASP A 14 -4.49 1.46 -21.87
C ASP A 14 -4.93 2.66 -22.73
N PRO A 15 -5.73 2.44 -23.80
CA PRO A 15 -6.16 3.51 -24.70
C PRO A 15 -7.00 4.59 -24.03
N LEU A 16 -7.89 4.22 -23.11
CA LEU A 16 -8.78 5.17 -22.43
C LEU A 16 -7.99 6.01 -21.42
N ILE A 17 -7.09 5.39 -20.67
CA ILE A 17 -6.19 6.10 -19.75
C ILE A 17 -5.34 7.11 -20.52
N ARG A 18 -4.81 6.74 -21.70
CA ARG A 18 -4.08 7.70 -22.55
C ARG A 18 -4.95 8.83 -23.08
N GLN A 19 -6.23 8.60 -23.36
CA GLN A 19 -7.15 9.66 -23.76
C GLN A 19 -7.36 10.67 -22.63
N ILE A 20 -7.59 10.20 -21.42
CA ILE A 20 -7.73 11.05 -20.23
C ILE A 20 -6.44 11.85 -19.98
N MET A 21 -5.28 11.19 -20.01
CA MET A 21 -3.99 11.87 -19.85
C MET A 21 -3.78 12.97 -20.89
N ARG A 22 -4.18 12.74 -22.15
CA ARG A 22 -4.10 13.76 -23.21
C ARG A 22 -5.04 14.93 -22.94
N ALA A 23 -6.26 14.66 -22.49
CA ALA A 23 -7.22 15.70 -22.09
C ALA A 23 -6.65 16.57 -20.97
N ASP A 24 -5.95 15.96 -20.01
CA ASP A 24 -5.35 16.62 -18.85
C ASP A 24 -3.93 17.17 -19.10
N ARG A 25 -3.40 17.04 -20.33
CA ARG A 25 -2.03 17.44 -20.72
C ARG A 25 -0.93 16.78 -19.88
N ILE A 26 -1.17 15.57 -19.41
CA ILE A 26 -0.21 14.77 -18.64
C ILE A 26 0.64 13.93 -19.59
N SER A 27 1.96 14.01 -19.44
CA SER A 27 2.88 13.17 -20.20
C SER A 27 2.92 11.73 -19.66
N VAL A 28 3.23 10.77 -20.53
CA VAL A 28 3.39 9.35 -20.12
C VAL A 28 4.46 9.20 -19.04
N THR A 29 5.58 9.92 -19.19
CA THR A 29 6.66 9.92 -18.20
C THR A 29 6.21 10.53 -16.87
N GLY A 30 5.44 11.62 -16.88
CA GLY A 30 4.90 12.23 -15.67
C GLY A 30 3.97 11.29 -14.91
N MET A 31 3.04 10.64 -15.62
CA MET A 31 2.15 9.65 -15.02
C MET A 31 2.91 8.43 -14.48
N ALA A 32 3.94 7.96 -15.21
CA ALA A 32 4.80 6.88 -14.74
C ALA A 32 5.48 7.23 -13.41
N ALA A 33 6.01 8.44 -13.27
CA ALA A 33 6.65 8.91 -12.04
C ALA A 33 5.65 8.95 -10.86
N LEU A 34 4.43 9.45 -11.09
CA LEU A 34 3.38 9.49 -10.07
C LEU A 34 2.97 8.08 -9.60
N LEU A 35 2.76 7.15 -10.54
CA LEU A 35 2.39 5.77 -10.22
C LEU A 35 3.51 5.02 -9.50
N GLN A 36 4.77 5.25 -9.89
CA GLN A 36 5.93 4.67 -9.20
C GLN A 36 6.06 5.21 -7.77
N ASP A 37 5.88 6.52 -7.58
CA ASP A 37 5.93 7.12 -6.25
C ASP A 37 4.77 6.61 -5.36
N ALA A 38 3.56 6.52 -5.91
CA ALA A 38 2.41 5.94 -5.23
C ALA A 38 2.66 4.47 -4.82
N ALA A 39 3.19 3.64 -5.73
CA ALA A 39 3.53 2.26 -5.44
C ALA A 39 4.61 2.14 -4.34
N ARG A 40 5.62 3.02 -4.37
CA ARG A 40 6.64 3.09 -3.31
C ARG A 40 6.03 3.45 -1.96
N ARG A 41 5.17 4.47 -1.91
CA ARG A 41 4.47 4.87 -0.67
C ARG A 41 3.56 3.77 -0.16
N GLN A 42 2.82 3.09 -1.04
CA GLN A 42 1.97 1.95 -0.67
C GLN A 42 2.80 0.81 -0.08
N ARG A 43 3.95 0.48 -0.67
CA ARG A 43 4.87 -0.54 -0.13
C ARG A 43 5.39 -0.16 1.25
N LEU A 44 5.74 1.11 1.47
CA LEU A 44 6.17 1.59 2.79
C LEU A 44 5.03 1.50 3.82
N ALA A 45 3.84 1.98 3.47
CA ALA A 45 2.66 1.90 4.34
C ALA A 45 2.36 0.46 4.77
N ARG A 46 2.36 -0.49 3.83
CA ARG A 46 2.17 -1.93 4.13
C ARG A 46 3.22 -2.49 5.08
N LYS A 47 4.47 -2.05 4.99
CA LYS A 47 5.53 -2.46 5.94
C LYS A 47 5.26 -1.94 7.34
N PHE A 48 4.75 -0.71 7.48
CA PHE A 48 4.43 -0.13 8.78
C PHE A 48 3.16 -0.74 9.41
N THR A 49 2.13 -1.06 8.61
CA THR A 49 0.91 -1.70 9.12
C THR A 49 1.15 -3.11 9.63
N VAL A 50 2.01 -3.89 8.98
CA VAL A 50 2.41 -5.23 9.48
C VAL A 50 3.18 -5.13 10.80
N SER A 51 3.98 -4.07 11.00
CA SER A 51 4.70 -3.87 12.26
C SER A 51 3.80 -3.42 13.41
N ALA A 52 2.70 -2.72 13.13
CA ALA A 52 1.73 -2.30 14.14
C ALA A 52 0.80 -3.44 14.57
N ASP A 53 0.49 -4.38 13.68
CA ASP A 53 -0.40 -5.53 13.96
C ASP A 53 0.28 -6.64 14.78
N LEU A 54 1.61 -6.61 14.91
CA LEU A 54 2.38 -7.50 15.80
C LEU A 54 2.60 -6.92 17.22
N ALA A 55 2.24 -5.65 17.45
CA ALA A 55 2.34 -5.03 18.77
C ALA A 55 1.30 -5.51 19.82
N PRO A 56 0.03 -5.85 19.47
CA PRO A 56 -0.96 -6.22 20.48
C PRO A 56 -0.69 -7.60 21.10
N ILE A 57 -0.10 -8.54 20.36
CA ILE A 57 0.21 -9.90 20.87
C ILE A 57 1.37 -9.90 21.88
N ALA A 58 2.34 -8.99 21.76
CA ALA A 58 3.39 -8.85 22.76
C ALA A 58 2.88 -8.21 24.07
N SER A 59 1.89 -7.32 23.98
CA SER A 59 1.31 -6.62 25.13
C SER A 59 0.44 -7.53 26.01
N VAL A 60 -0.31 -8.46 25.39
CA VAL A 60 -1.18 -9.40 26.12
C VAL A 60 -0.36 -10.41 26.95
N ALA A 61 0.75 -10.92 26.41
CA ALA A 61 1.63 -11.86 27.14
C ALA A 61 2.32 -11.21 28.35
N ALA A 62 2.64 -9.92 28.28
CA ALA A 62 3.24 -9.18 29.40
C ALA A 62 2.24 -8.88 30.53
N GLN A 63 0.94 -8.77 30.21
CA GLN A 63 -0.12 -8.53 31.20
C GLN A 63 -0.48 -9.80 31.98
N THR A 64 -0.45 -10.97 31.34
CA THR A 64 -0.78 -12.24 32.01
C THR A 64 0.23 -12.63 33.06
N MET A 65 1.52 -12.29 32.90
CA MET A 65 2.55 -12.59 33.90
C MET A 65 2.53 -11.65 35.11
N ARG A 66 1.96 -10.44 35.01
CA ARG A 66 1.85 -9.52 36.16
C ARG A 66 0.68 -9.83 37.09
N GLN A 67 -0.32 -10.56 36.62
CA GLN A 67 -1.55 -10.80 37.37
C GLN A 67 -1.47 -12.02 38.30
N SER A 68 -0.43 -12.85 38.15
CA SER A 68 -0.17 -14.04 38.99
C SER A 68 0.55 -13.75 40.30
N ASP A 69 1.11 -12.56 40.51
CA ASP A 69 1.87 -12.19 41.72
C ASP A 69 1.04 -11.48 42.81
N LEU A 70 -0.28 -11.44 42.68
CA LEU A 70 -1.21 -10.91 43.68
C LEU A 70 -2.19 -12.00 44.12
N ARG A 71 -1.69 -13.01 44.84
CA ARG A 71 -2.51 -13.91 45.66
C ARG A 71 -1.85 -14.21 46.99
#